data_AF-A0A8J4X2R1-F1
#
_entry.id   AF-A0A8J4X2R1-F1
#
_cell.length_a   1.000
_cell.length_b   1.000
_cell.length_c   1.000
_cell.angle_alpha   90.00
_cell.angle_beta   90.00
_cell.angle_gamma   90.00
#
_symmetry.space_group_name_H-M   'P 1'
#
loop_
_entity.id
_entity.type
_entity.pdbx_description
1 polymer ?
#
loop_
_entity_poly.entity_id
_entity_poly.type
_entity_poly.pdbx_seq_one_letter_code
_entity_poly.pdbx_strand_id
1 'polypeptide(L)'
;MDHYVVFRNSKRVSLRDEDMTAEKLSRIFQVSANTVYLTDDSNVALFPGGVSGVFSTLDLTPKAHYEVHGEDMDSTPAGSTSQRFAFMRTPAAASAGSASQRVPPSPSTATKTFQRSVYLAEVVGGRLIPNRMVVVRFLECDASLQGIVGKVQDAIGNYNPIILTDAQGNAILESEGTTHIMEEPMLSLCCRSIIGCKTCVEQWKETSPHCAQCREVNNRAIEVAGLTAAFSVFKSFFMEE
;
A
#
# COMPACT_ATOMS: atom_id res chain seq x y z
N MET A 1 24.24 -7.22 23.06
CA MET A 1 22.97 -7.54 22.37
C MET A 1 22.50 -6.24 21.81
N ASP A 2 22.31 -6.21 20.49
CA ASP A 2 21.76 -5.04 19.85
C ASP A 2 20.27 -4.95 20.19
N HIS A 3 19.81 -3.71 20.29
CA HIS A 3 18.45 -3.37 20.68
C HIS A 3 17.96 -2.28 19.75
N TYR A 4 16.72 -2.38 19.33
CA TYR A 4 16.07 -1.43 18.43
C TYR A 4 14.87 -0.84 19.13
N VAL A 5 14.55 0.41 18.82
CA VAL A 5 13.38 1.07 19.39
C VAL A 5 12.32 1.18 18.32
N VAL A 6 11.26 0.40 18.47
CA VAL A 6 10.13 0.41 17.53
C VAL A 6 8.95 1.15 18.15
N PHE A 7 8.23 1.92 17.34
CA PHE A 7 7.07 2.67 17.81
C PHE A 7 5.98 2.79 16.74
N ARG A 8 4.75 3.00 17.18
CA ARG A 8 3.59 3.36 16.35
C ARG A 8 2.63 4.14 17.22
N ASN A 9 2.17 5.30 16.75
CA ASN A 9 1.36 6.21 17.55
C ASN A 9 2.04 6.52 18.90
N SER A 10 1.35 6.32 20.02
CA SER A 10 1.87 6.51 21.38
C SER A 10 2.61 5.30 21.95
N LYS A 11 2.59 4.14 21.26
CA LYS A 11 3.21 2.91 21.75
C LYS A 11 4.67 2.84 21.31
N ARG A 12 5.58 2.60 22.25
CA ARG A 12 7.02 2.51 22.01
C ARG A 12 7.60 1.34 22.80
N VAL A 13 8.41 0.50 22.15
CA VAL A 13 8.99 -0.71 22.74
C VAL A 13 10.44 -0.85 22.29
N SER A 14 11.31 -1.38 23.15
CA SER A 14 12.66 -1.79 22.76
C SER A 14 12.69 -3.31 22.55
N LEU A 15 13.15 -3.74 21.38
CA LEU A 15 13.21 -5.14 20.96
C LEU A 15 14.65 -5.56 20.69
N ARG A 16 14.95 -6.85 20.85
CA ARG A 16 16.22 -7.45 20.42
C ARG A 16 16.12 -7.94 18.99
N ASP A 17 17.25 -8.26 18.38
CA ASP A 17 17.35 -8.83 17.02
C ASP A 17 16.42 -10.03 16.82
N GLU A 18 16.37 -10.97 17.78
CA GLU A 18 15.50 -12.15 17.72
C GLU A 18 13.99 -11.82 17.78
N ASP A 19 13.65 -10.59 18.16
CA ASP A 19 12.27 -10.10 18.27
C ASP A 19 11.85 -9.24 17.06
N MET A 20 12.77 -8.92 16.15
CA MET A 20 12.50 -8.13 14.95
C MET A 20 11.86 -8.97 13.84
N THR A 21 10.62 -9.43 14.09
CA THR A 21 9.82 -10.19 13.12
C THR A 21 8.44 -9.58 12.87
N ALA A 22 7.91 -9.79 11.67
CA ALA A 22 6.58 -9.37 11.25
C ALA A 22 5.50 -9.90 12.20
N GLU A 23 5.61 -11.14 12.68
CA GLU A 23 4.63 -11.73 13.60
C GLU A 23 4.69 -11.12 15.01
N LYS A 24 5.87 -10.75 15.49
CA LYS A 24 6.00 -10.10 16.81
C LYS A 24 5.53 -8.66 16.74
N LEU A 25 5.96 -7.93 15.72
CA LEU A 25 5.55 -6.53 15.51
C LEU A 25 4.05 -6.40 15.25
N SER A 26 3.44 -7.30 14.46
CA SER A 26 1.98 -7.34 14.24
C SER A 26 1.21 -7.49 15.54
N ARG A 27 1.61 -8.42 16.41
CA ARG A 27 0.97 -8.62 17.73
C ARG A 27 1.16 -7.43 18.66
N ILE A 28 2.35 -6.81 18.67
CA ILE A 28 2.63 -5.66 19.53
C ILE A 28 1.83 -4.43 19.07
N PHE A 29 1.80 -4.15 17.78
CA PHE A 29 1.25 -2.91 17.23
C PHE A 29 -0.14 -3.05 16.61
N GLN A 30 -0.75 -4.23 16.75
CA GLN A 30 -2.06 -4.59 16.20
C GLN A 30 -2.19 -4.27 14.71
N VAL A 31 -1.14 -4.60 13.95
CA VAL A 31 -1.13 -4.52 12.48
C VAL A 31 -1.16 -5.91 11.86
N SER A 32 -1.60 -6.03 10.61
CA SER A 32 -1.53 -7.26 9.84
C SER A 32 -0.07 -7.64 9.56
N ALA A 33 0.30 -8.88 9.85
CA ALA A 33 1.63 -9.41 9.56
C ALA A 33 1.96 -9.41 8.06
N ASN A 34 0.94 -9.39 7.19
CA ASN A 34 1.13 -9.39 5.74
C ASN A 34 1.43 -8.00 5.16
N THR A 35 1.20 -6.94 5.94
CA THR A 35 1.38 -5.55 5.49
C THR A 35 2.31 -4.74 6.39
N VAL A 36 2.95 -5.39 7.37
CA VAL A 36 3.86 -4.73 8.30
C VAL A 36 5.19 -4.36 7.65
N TYR A 37 5.61 -3.12 7.84
CA TYR A 37 6.93 -2.62 7.46
C TYR A 37 7.41 -1.56 8.45
N LEU A 38 8.71 -1.27 8.45
CA LEU A 38 9.32 -0.25 9.29
C LEU A 38 9.76 0.94 8.44
N THR A 39 9.84 2.12 9.03
CA THR A 39 10.60 3.24 8.45
C THR A 39 11.63 3.72 9.46
N ASP A 40 12.85 3.99 9.00
CA ASP A 40 13.88 4.64 9.82
C ASP A 40 13.67 6.17 9.89
N ASP A 41 14.59 6.87 10.55
CA ASP A 41 14.55 8.34 10.66
C ASP A 41 14.67 9.05 9.29
N SER A 42 15.24 8.38 8.28
CA SER A 42 15.32 8.86 6.90
C SER A 42 14.09 8.49 6.06
N ASN A 43 13.07 7.87 6.69
CA ASN A 43 11.85 7.37 6.05
C ASN A 43 12.11 6.31 4.97
N VAL A 44 13.26 5.63 5.06
CA VAL A 44 13.55 4.46 4.23
C VAL A 44 12.72 3.30 4.75
N ALA A 45 11.85 2.78 3.89
CA ALA A 45 11.00 1.65 4.25
C ALA A 45 11.81 0.35 4.26
N LEU A 46 11.79 -0.33 5.41
CA LEU A 46 12.36 -1.65 5.62
C LEU A 46 11.22 -2.66 5.67
N PHE A 47 11.35 -3.75 4.91
CA PHE A 47 10.34 -4.80 4.85
C PHE A 47 10.90 -6.09 5.44
N PRO A 48 10.07 -6.92 6.08
CA PRO A 48 10.50 -8.23 6.54
C PRO A 48 10.89 -9.10 5.33
N GLY A 49 11.95 -9.88 5.47
CA GLY A 49 12.40 -10.83 4.45
C GLY A 49 11.32 -11.87 4.15
N GLY A 50 11.03 -12.11 2.87
CA GLY A 50 9.83 -12.77 2.39
C GLY A 50 9.30 -13.93 3.24
N VAL A 51 9.85 -15.14 3.07
CA VAL A 51 9.29 -16.36 3.71
C VAL A 51 9.59 -16.43 5.21
N SER A 52 10.64 -15.76 5.69
CA SER A 52 11.03 -15.81 7.10
C SER A 52 10.25 -14.82 7.98
N GLY A 53 9.71 -13.74 7.40
CA GLY A 53 9.07 -12.68 8.15
C GLY A 53 10.03 -11.89 9.05
N VAL A 54 11.35 -12.04 8.89
CA VAL A 54 12.37 -11.43 9.76
C VAL A 54 12.92 -10.16 9.13
N PHE A 55 13.10 -9.10 9.91
CA PHE A 55 13.81 -7.90 9.46
C PHE A 55 15.32 -8.16 9.48
N SER A 56 15.97 -7.93 8.34
CA SER A 56 17.41 -8.18 8.18
C SER A 56 18.21 -7.26 9.10
N THR A 57 19.11 -7.84 9.91
CA THR A 57 20.03 -7.05 10.76
C THR A 57 21.03 -6.23 9.95
N LEU A 58 21.22 -6.53 8.66
CA LEU A 58 22.05 -5.71 7.76
C LEU A 58 21.39 -4.37 7.43
N ASP A 59 20.06 -4.32 7.46
CA ASP A 59 19.29 -3.12 7.15
C ASP A 59 18.92 -2.34 8.44
N LEU A 60 19.18 -2.94 9.60
CA LEU A 60 18.92 -2.35 10.90
C LEU A 60 20.20 -1.76 11.50
N THR A 61 20.09 -0.53 12.01
CA THR A 61 21.15 0.15 12.74
C THR A 61 20.91 -0.06 14.24
N PRO A 62 21.89 -0.61 15.00
CA PRO A 62 21.76 -0.80 16.43
C PRO A 62 21.39 0.51 17.15
N LYS A 63 20.41 0.44 18.07
CA LYS A 63 19.87 1.56 18.85
C LYS A 63 19.11 2.62 18.06
N ALA A 64 18.88 2.43 16.76
CA ALA A 64 18.06 3.32 15.97
C ALA A 64 16.56 3.19 16.31
N HIS A 65 15.80 4.17 15.84
CA HIS A 65 14.36 4.24 16.03
C HIS A 65 13.64 3.89 14.72
N TYR A 66 12.58 3.11 14.83
CA TYR A 66 11.81 2.64 13.69
C TYR A 66 10.32 2.82 13.93
N GLU A 67 9.65 3.48 13.00
CA GLU A 67 8.19 3.56 13.02
C GLU A 67 7.59 2.32 12.35
N VAL A 68 6.60 1.70 12.99
CA VAL A 68 5.91 0.51 12.49
C VAL A 68 4.65 0.91 11.75
N HIS A 69 4.57 0.46 10.51
CA HIS A 69 3.43 0.68 9.61
C HIS A 69 2.78 -0.66 9.28
N GLY A 70 1.51 -0.61 8.89
CA GLY A 70 0.73 -1.77 8.48
C GLY A 70 -0.77 -1.51 8.63
N GLU A 71 -1.57 -2.32 7.95
CA GLU A 71 -3.03 -2.29 8.09
C GLU A 71 -3.41 -2.73 9.49
N ASP A 72 -4.41 -2.10 10.12
CA ASP A 72 -4.87 -2.55 11.43
C ASP A 72 -5.43 -3.97 11.35
N MET A 73 -5.07 -4.80 12.34
CA MET A 73 -5.56 -6.16 12.45
C MET A 73 -6.99 -6.12 12.98
N ASP A 74 -7.97 -5.97 12.08
CA ASP A 74 -9.43 -5.90 12.28
C ASP A 74 -9.86 -5.50 13.71
N SER A 75 -10.08 -4.20 13.92
CA SER A 75 -10.98 -3.78 15.00
C SER A 75 -12.38 -4.28 14.69
N THR A 76 -12.72 -5.45 15.25
CA THR A 76 -14.06 -6.03 15.19
C THR A 76 -15.06 -5.00 15.72
N PRO A 77 -16.09 -4.60 14.96
CA PRO A 77 -17.13 -3.76 15.52
C PRO A 77 -17.88 -4.58 16.58
N ALA A 78 -17.97 -4.04 17.79
CA ALA A 78 -18.80 -4.61 18.85
C ALA A 78 -20.25 -4.70 18.35
N GLY A 79 -20.74 -5.91 18.07
CA GLY A 79 -22.10 -6.09 17.59
C GLY A 79 -22.49 -7.50 17.16
N SER A 80 -23.22 -8.18 18.05
CA SER A 80 -24.18 -9.26 17.79
C SER A 80 -23.68 -10.71 17.66
N THR A 81 -23.97 -11.43 18.76
CA THR A 81 -24.57 -12.76 18.82
C THR A 81 -23.90 -13.91 18.05
N SER A 82 -23.12 -14.68 18.82
CA SER A 82 -23.27 -16.14 18.98
C SER A 82 -23.89 -16.88 17.80
N GLN A 83 -23.07 -17.33 16.85
CA GLN A 83 -23.43 -18.48 16.03
C GLN A 83 -22.48 -19.64 16.38
N ARG A 84 -23.00 -20.51 17.26
CA ARG A 84 -22.51 -21.89 17.43
C ARG A 84 -22.67 -22.60 16.09
N PHE A 85 -21.61 -23.22 15.60
CA PHE A 85 -21.71 -24.24 14.57
C PHE A 85 -22.54 -25.42 15.12
N ALA A 86 -23.67 -25.72 14.47
CA ALA A 86 -24.41 -26.96 14.68
C ALA A 86 -24.58 -27.67 13.34
N PHE A 87 -23.95 -28.83 13.20
CA PHE A 87 -24.18 -29.77 12.11
C PHE A 87 -25.40 -30.63 12.45
N MET A 88 -26.49 -30.52 11.68
CA MET A 88 -27.50 -31.57 11.61
C MET A 88 -27.92 -31.78 10.14
N ARG A 89 -27.89 -33.05 9.73
CA ARG A 89 -28.29 -33.54 8.40
C ARG A 89 -29.78 -33.90 8.36
N THR A 90 -30.41 -33.57 7.22
CA THR A 90 -31.54 -34.25 6.50
C THR A 90 -32.98 -34.21 7.08
N PRO A 91 -34.06 -34.42 6.28
CA PRO A 91 -34.21 -34.57 4.81
C PRO A 91 -35.27 -33.65 4.14
N ALA A 92 -35.45 -33.81 2.82
CA ALA A 92 -36.25 -33.02 1.88
C ALA A 92 -37.78 -32.99 2.09
N ALA A 93 -38.41 -31.87 1.73
CA ALA A 93 -39.78 -31.78 1.25
C ALA A 93 -39.97 -30.54 0.36
N ALA A 94 -40.65 -30.71 -0.77
CA ALA A 94 -40.95 -29.66 -1.74
C ALA A 94 -42.19 -28.84 -1.34
N SER A 95 -42.13 -27.52 -1.52
CA SER A 95 -43.32 -26.68 -1.68
C SER A 95 -42.93 -25.33 -2.30
N ALA A 96 -43.55 -25.04 -3.44
CA ALA A 96 -43.45 -23.76 -4.13
C ALA A 96 -44.10 -22.64 -3.30
N GLY A 97 -43.39 -21.52 -3.17
CA GLY A 97 -43.90 -20.30 -2.55
C GLY A 97 -43.12 -19.11 -3.06
N SER A 98 -43.82 -18.22 -3.79
CA SER A 98 -43.29 -16.96 -4.31
C SER A 98 -42.80 -16.08 -3.16
N ALA A 99 -41.52 -15.73 -3.17
CA ALA A 99 -40.94 -14.76 -2.23
C ALA A 99 -40.16 -13.69 -3.00
N SER A 100 -40.53 -12.44 -2.72
CA SER A 100 -39.90 -11.21 -3.20
C SER A 100 -38.38 -11.27 -3.00
N GLN A 101 -37.62 -11.13 -4.09
CA GLN A 101 -36.17 -11.07 -4.07
C GLN A 101 -35.71 -9.79 -3.34
N ARG A 102 -35.36 -9.92 -2.05
CA ARG A 102 -34.40 -9.00 -1.45
C ARG A 102 -33.03 -9.34 -2.02
N VAL A 103 -32.52 -8.45 -2.86
CA VAL A 103 -31.13 -8.42 -3.28
C VAL A 103 -30.27 -8.33 -2.01
N PRO A 104 -29.34 -9.26 -1.77
CA PRO A 104 -28.38 -9.10 -0.68
C PRO A 104 -27.53 -7.86 -0.98
N PRO A 105 -27.20 -7.01 0.02
CA PRO A 105 -26.25 -5.93 -0.22
C PRO A 105 -24.96 -6.54 -0.76
N SER A 106 -24.50 -6.01 -1.89
CA SER A 106 -23.18 -6.34 -2.42
C SER A 106 -22.16 -6.15 -1.30
N PRO A 107 -21.18 -7.06 -1.14
CA PRO A 107 -20.09 -6.83 -0.22
C PRO A 107 -19.43 -5.52 -0.66
N SER A 108 -19.48 -4.49 0.19
CA SER A 108 -18.74 -3.27 -0.02
C SER A 108 -17.28 -3.68 -0.16
N THR A 109 -16.73 -3.56 -1.37
CA THR A 109 -15.29 -3.64 -1.58
C THR A 109 -14.69 -2.56 -0.68
N ALA A 110 -14.10 -2.97 0.44
CA ALA A 110 -13.41 -2.05 1.33
C ALA A 110 -12.39 -1.29 0.48
N THR A 111 -12.59 0.01 0.31
CA THR A 111 -11.71 0.87 -0.48
C THR A 111 -10.38 0.92 0.25
N LYS A 112 -9.35 0.30 -0.32
CA LYS A 112 -8.02 0.30 0.31
C LYS A 112 -7.53 1.73 0.43
N THR A 113 -7.16 2.12 1.65
CA THR A 113 -6.58 3.43 1.94
C THR A 113 -5.10 3.28 2.26
N PHE A 114 -4.29 4.20 1.76
CA PHE A 114 -2.85 4.23 1.98
C PHE A 114 -2.48 5.56 2.65
N GLN A 115 -1.85 5.52 3.82
CA GLN A 115 -1.26 6.72 4.41
C GLN A 115 0.18 6.87 3.95
N ARG A 116 0.57 8.07 3.50
CA ARG A 116 1.94 8.37 3.08
C ARG A 116 2.38 9.72 3.60
N SER A 117 3.62 9.76 4.08
CA SER A 117 4.34 10.99 4.39
C SER A 117 4.75 11.67 3.09
N VAL A 118 4.30 12.90 2.88
CA VAL A 118 4.63 13.75 1.73
C VAL A 118 5.45 14.92 2.23
N TYR A 119 6.62 15.13 1.66
CA TYR A 119 7.48 16.26 1.99
C TYR A 119 7.18 17.45 1.09
N LEU A 120 6.94 18.59 1.73
CA LEU A 120 6.86 19.90 1.10
C LEU A 120 8.26 20.51 1.14
N ALA A 121 8.81 20.76 -0.03
CA ALA A 121 10.14 21.33 -0.20
C ALA A 121 10.07 22.69 -0.89
N GLU A 122 11.02 23.56 -0.55
CA GLU A 122 11.27 24.80 -1.26
C GLU A 122 12.48 24.65 -2.18
N VAL A 123 12.47 25.34 -3.32
CA VAL A 123 13.62 25.37 -4.23
C VAL A 123 14.56 26.48 -3.77
N VAL A 124 15.71 26.12 -3.21
CA VAL A 124 16.75 27.06 -2.78
C VAL A 124 18.03 26.73 -3.53
N GLY A 125 18.53 27.68 -4.33
CA GLY A 125 19.75 27.47 -5.12
C GLY A 125 19.66 26.29 -6.10
N GLY A 126 18.47 26.01 -6.63
CA GLY A 126 18.22 24.90 -7.56
C GLY A 126 18.13 23.52 -6.91
N ARG A 127 18.11 23.44 -5.57
CA ARG A 127 17.92 22.19 -4.82
C ARG A 127 16.62 22.23 -4.04
N LEU A 128 15.97 21.07 -3.94
CA LEU A 128 14.80 20.90 -3.09
C LEU A 128 15.26 20.76 -1.64
N ILE A 129 14.82 21.68 -0.78
CA ILE A 129 15.05 21.62 0.65
C ILE A 129 13.72 21.34 1.33
N PRO A 130 13.51 20.14 1.90
CA PRO A 130 12.31 19.82 2.67
C PRO A 130 12.15 20.78 3.84
N ASN A 131 11.01 21.47 3.92
CA ASN A 131 10.68 22.40 5.00
C ASN A 131 9.62 21.77 5.93
N ARG A 132 8.67 21.02 5.36
CA ARG A 132 7.54 20.45 6.11
C ARG A 132 7.19 19.06 5.60
N MET A 133 6.65 18.21 6.47
CA MET A 133 6.05 16.93 6.10
C MET A 133 4.56 16.94 6.45
N VAL A 134 3.73 16.32 5.61
CA VAL A 134 2.31 16.07 5.85
C VAL A 134 1.98 14.60 5.62
N VAL A 135 1.16 14.00 6.47
CA VAL A 135 0.66 12.64 6.27
C VAL A 135 -0.67 12.72 5.54
N VAL A 136 -0.72 12.18 4.33
CA VAL A 136 -1.90 12.21 3.46
C VAL A 136 -2.47 10.80 3.33
N ARG A 137 -3.79 10.68 3.42
CA ARG A 137 -4.52 9.42 3.18
C ARG A 137 -5.03 9.40 1.75
N PHE A 138 -4.49 8.48 0.96
CA PHE A 138 -4.86 8.22 -0.42
C PHE A 138 -5.78 7.00 -0.53
N LEU A 139 -6.60 6.99 -1.57
CA LEU A 139 -7.30 5.82 -2.09
C LEU A 139 -6.59 5.31 -3.34
N GLU A 140 -6.93 4.10 -3.78
CA GLU A 140 -6.44 3.57 -5.05
C GLU A 140 -6.84 4.45 -6.25
N CYS A 141 -8.04 5.05 -6.22
CA CYS A 141 -8.48 6.00 -7.24
C CYS A 141 -7.70 7.32 -7.24
N ASP A 142 -6.98 7.64 -6.15
CA ASP A 142 -6.17 8.86 -6.08
C ASP A 142 -4.80 8.67 -6.76
N ALA A 143 -4.47 7.47 -7.25
CA ALA A 143 -3.16 7.10 -7.82
C ALA A 143 -2.92 7.69 -9.23
N SER A 144 -3.19 8.97 -9.39
CA SER A 144 -2.89 9.77 -10.58
C SER A 144 -2.14 11.04 -10.18
N LEU A 145 -1.47 11.70 -11.13
CA LEU A 145 -0.79 12.97 -10.84
C LEU A 145 -1.77 13.99 -10.24
N GLN A 146 -2.93 14.17 -10.86
CA GLN A 146 -3.95 15.11 -10.41
C GLN A 146 -4.59 14.69 -9.07
N GLY A 147 -4.87 13.40 -8.90
CA GLY A 147 -5.39 12.85 -7.65
C GLY A 147 -4.44 13.12 -6.48
N ILE A 148 -3.15 12.80 -6.64
CA ILE A 148 -2.15 13.06 -5.60
C ILE A 148 -2.03 14.55 -5.32
N VAL A 149 -1.93 15.39 -6.37
CA VAL A 149 -1.83 16.85 -6.21
C VAL A 149 -3.02 17.41 -5.42
N GLY A 150 -4.25 17.06 -5.81
CA GLY A 150 -5.46 17.53 -5.13
C GLY A 150 -5.50 17.10 -3.66
N LYS A 151 -5.17 15.84 -3.37
CA LYS A 151 -5.12 15.31 -2.00
C LYS A 151 -4.08 16.00 -1.13
N VAL A 152 -2.93 16.37 -1.71
CA VAL A 152 -1.89 17.13 -1.00
C VAL A 152 -2.36 18.55 -0.76
N GLN A 153 -2.94 19.22 -1.76
CA GLN A 153 -3.49 20.59 -1.65
C GLN A 153 -4.57 20.69 -0.56
N ASP A 154 -5.50 19.73 -0.52
CA ASP A 154 -6.52 19.63 0.53
C ASP A 154 -5.89 19.45 1.91
N ALA A 155 -4.86 18.60 2.03
CA ALA A 155 -4.17 18.35 3.29
C ALA A 155 -3.39 19.57 3.81
N ILE A 156 -2.90 20.44 2.92
CA ILE A 156 -2.17 21.66 3.29
C ILE A 156 -3.07 22.90 3.38
N GLY A 157 -4.32 22.82 2.92
CA GLY A 157 -5.25 23.94 2.84
C GLY A 157 -4.77 25.06 1.90
N ASN A 158 -4.00 24.70 0.87
CA ASN A 158 -3.39 25.64 -0.08
C ASN A 158 -3.47 25.06 -1.49
N TYR A 159 -4.04 25.84 -2.40
CA TYR A 159 -4.30 25.48 -3.80
C TYR A 159 -3.34 26.17 -4.78
N ASN A 160 -2.25 26.74 -4.28
CA ASN A 160 -1.16 27.20 -5.16
C ASN A 160 -0.62 26.02 -5.99
N PRO A 161 -0.12 26.26 -7.22
CA PRO A 161 0.48 25.22 -8.04
C PRO A 161 1.62 24.51 -7.29
N ILE A 162 1.55 23.18 -7.26
CA ILE A 162 2.60 22.32 -6.70
C ILE A 162 3.19 21.44 -7.79
N ILE A 163 4.48 21.14 -7.69
CA ILE A 163 5.18 20.21 -8.59
C ILE A 163 5.50 18.98 -7.76
N LEU A 164 4.99 17.82 -8.17
CA LEU A 164 5.42 16.56 -7.59
C LEU A 164 6.77 16.17 -8.18
N THR A 165 7.66 15.64 -7.35
CA THR A 165 8.97 15.16 -7.78
C THR A 165 9.23 13.74 -7.29
N ASP A 166 10.09 13.02 -8.01
CA ASP A 166 10.66 11.76 -7.51
C ASP A 166 11.69 12.01 -6.38
N ALA A 167 12.31 10.93 -5.88
CA ALA A 167 13.31 11.01 -4.82
C ALA A 167 14.62 11.71 -5.25
N GLN A 168 14.84 11.85 -6.55
CA GLN A 168 15.99 12.51 -7.17
C GLN A 168 15.71 13.99 -7.48
N GLY A 169 14.47 14.43 -7.31
CA GLY A 169 14.03 15.80 -7.56
C GLY A 169 13.59 16.07 -9.00
N ASN A 170 13.41 15.03 -9.82
CA ASN A 170 12.85 15.19 -11.17
C ASN A 170 11.34 15.37 -11.07
N ALA A 171 10.78 16.29 -11.86
CA ALA A 171 9.34 16.51 -11.90
C ALA A 171 8.60 15.28 -12.46
N ILE A 172 7.53 14.87 -11.76
CA ILE A 172 6.61 13.84 -12.22
C ILE A 172 5.59 14.52 -13.13
N LEU A 173 5.60 14.14 -14.40
CA LEU A 173 4.75 14.72 -15.44
C LEU A 173 3.51 13.87 -15.69
N GLU A 174 2.47 14.51 -16.24
CA GLU A 174 1.30 13.79 -16.74
C GLU A 174 1.68 12.98 -17.98
N SER A 175 1.41 11.69 -17.92
CA SER A 175 1.71 10.71 -18.94
C SER A 175 0.77 9.53 -18.76
N GLU A 176 0.77 8.61 -19.71
CA GLU A 176 -0.02 7.38 -19.66
C GLU A 176 0.13 6.64 -18.31
N GLY A 177 1.37 6.52 -17.81
CA GLY A 177 1.68 5.85 -16.54
C GLY A 177 1.33 6.64 -15.26
N THR A 178 0.95 7.90 -15.38
CA THR A 178 0.51 8.76 -14.26
C THR A 178 -0.96 9.15 -14.37
N THR A 179 -1.68 8.58 -15.35
CA THR A 179 -3.13 8.65 -15.49
C THR A 179 -3.82 7.46 -14.81
N HIS A 180 -5.12 7.56 -14.59
CA HIS A 180 -5.90 6.60 -13.79
C HIS A 180 -5.94 5.16 -14.35
N ILE A 181 -5.51 4.92 -15.59
CA ILE A 181 -5.72 3.62 -16.25
C ILE A 181 -4.40 3.08 -16.77
N MET A 182 -4.01 1.95 -16.19
CA MET A 182 -2.76 1.27 -16.50
C MET A 182 -2.83 0.60 -17.87
N GLU A 183 -2.00 1.08 -18.79
CA GLU A 183 -1.75 0.44 -20.07
C GLU A 183 -0.56 -0.52 -19.97
N GLU A 184 -0.58 -1.59 -20.75
CA GLU A 184 0.46 -2.65 -20.74
C GLU A 184 0.88 -3.07 -19.30
N PRO A 185 -0.05 -3.58 -18.49
CA PRO A 185 0.23 -3.89 -17.09
C PRO A 185 1.25 -5.03 -16.98
N MET A 186 2.23 -4.82 -16.10
CA MET A 186 3.32 -5.74 -15.83
C MET A 186 3.09 -6.48 -14.52
N LEU A 187 3.18 -7.81 -14.58
CA LEU A 187 3.11 -8.68 -13.42
C LEU A 187 4.51 -9.08 -12.97
N SER A 188 4.82 -8.82 -11.70
CA SER A 188 6.06 -9.27 -11.08
C SER A 188 6.00 -10.76 -10.73
N LEU A 189 7.07 -11.50 -11.03
CA LEU A 189 7.12 -12.95 -10.80
C LEU A 189 7.41 -13.31 -9.34
N CYS A 190 8.06 -12.43 -8.57
CA CYS A 190 8.38 -12.69 -7.17
C CYS A 190 7.16 -12.56 -6.26
N CYS A 191 6.39 -11.47 -6.36
CA CYS A 191 5.19 -11.24 -5.55
C CYS A 191 3.87 -11.57 -6.27
N ARG A 192 3.92 -12.06 -7.52
CA ARG A 192 2.75 -12.45 -8.33
C ARG A 192 1.66 -11.36 -8.37
N SER A 193 2.10 -10.11 -8.46
CA SER A 193 1.23 -8.93 -8.40
C SER A 193 1.48 -8.02 -9.58
N ILE A 194 0.46 -7.27 -10.01
CA ILE A 194 0.61 -6.20 -10.99
C ILE A 194 1.35 -5.04 -10.30
N ILE A 195 2.48 -4.63 -10.87
CA ILE A 195 3.40 -3.67 -10.23
C ILE A 195 3.46 -2.31 -10.94
N GLY A 196 2.84 -2.17 -12.12
CA GLY A 196 2.82 -0.94 -12.90
C GLY A 196 2.65 -1.19 -14.40
N CYS A 197 2.58 -0.13 -15.20
CA CYS A 197 2.66 -0.24 -16.66
C CYS A 197 4.08 -0.60 -17.10
N LYS A 198 4.21 -1.06 -18.35
CA LYS A 198 5.49 -1.45 -18.96
C LYS A 198 6.55 -0.37 -18.86
N THR A 199 6.24 0.84 -19.33
CA THR A 199 7.16 1.99 -19.30
C THR A 199 7.70 2.26 -17.89
N CYS A 200 6.82 2.35 -16.89
CA CYS A 200 7.25 2.61 -15.51
C CYS A 200 8.10 1.47 -14.94
N VAL A 201 7.77 0.22 -15.26
CA VAL A 201 8.50 -0.96 -14.76
C VAL A 201 9.84 -1.13 -15.46
N GLU A 202 9.94 -0.82 -16.75
CA GLU A 202 11.21 -0.83 -17.48
C GLU A 202 12.15 0.25 -16.94
N GLN A 203 11.66 1.49 -16.78
CA GLN A 203 12.43 2.56 -16.15
C GLN A 203 12.86 2.23 -14.72
N TRP A 204 11.99 1.59 -13.94
CA TRP A 204 12.34 1.09 -12.61
C TRP A 204 13.50 0.08 -12.66
N LYS A 205 13.47 -0.86 -13.61
CA LYS A 205 14.53 -1.88 -13.78
C LYS A 205 15.87 -1.30 -14.19
N GLU A 206 15.91 -0.16 -14.88
CA GLU A 206 17.16 0.54 -15.22
C GLU A 206 17.88 1.08 -13.98
N THR A 207 17.12 1.42 -12.94
CA THR A 207 17.65 2.09 -11.74
C THR A 207 17.64 1.21 -10.49
N SER A 208 16.96 0.06 -10.52
CA SER A 208 16.85 -0.82 -9.36
C SER A 208 16.82 -2.31 -9.74
N PRO A 209 17.65 -3.15 -9.09
CA PRO A 209 17.56 -4.61 -9.21
C PRO A 209 16.37 -5.19 -8.43
N HIS A 210 15.68 -4.39 -7.61
CA HIS A 210 14.63 -4.87 -6.71
C HIS A 210 13.23 -4.81 -7.35
N CYS A 211 12.31 -5.68 -6.95
CA CYS A 211 10.91 -5.58 -7.33
C CYS A 211 10.28 -4.27 -6.83
N ALA A 212 9.55 -3.55 -7.68
CA ALA A 212 8.92 -2.28 -7.32
C ALA A 212 7.92 -2.39 -6.14
N GLN A 213 7.31 -3.57 -5.96
CA GLN A 213 6.32 -3.80 -4.90
C GLN A 213 6.91 -4.48 -3.65
N CYS A 214 7.49 -5.68 -3.79
CA CYS A 214 7.97 -6.45 -2.63
C CYS A 214 9.48 -6.33 -2.36
N ARG A 215 10.21 -5.56 -3.18
CA ARG A 215 11.65 -5.29 -3.03
C ARG A 215 12.58 -6.50 -3.10
N GLU A 216 12.08 -7.68 -3.45
CA GLU A 216 12.92 -8.83 -3.73
C GLU A 216 13.94 -8.53 -4.82
N VAL A 217 15.18 -9.02 -4.67
CA VAL A 217 16.32 -8.80 -5.61
C VAL A 217 16.00 -9.32 -7.03
N ASN A 218 14.96 -10.11 -7.17
CA ASN A 218 14.45 -10.55 -8.45
C ASN A 218 13.33 -9.61 -8.94
N ASN A 219 13.70 -8.62 -9.75
CA ASN A 219 12.76 -7.70 -10.41
C ASN A 219 12.15 -8.23 -11.72
N ARG A 220 12.22 -9.54 -11.99
CA ARG A 220 11.61 -10.12 -13.20
C ARG A 220 10.11 -9.85 -13.22
N ALA A 221 9.67 -9.25 -14.31
CA ALA A 221 8.26 -8.96 -14.57
C ALA A 221 7.94 -9.29 -16.02
N ILE A 222 6.71 -9.73 -16.25
CA ILE A 222 6.18 -10.08 -17.57
C ILE A 222 4.99 -9.18 -17.90
N GLU A 223 4.85 -8.84 -19.16
CA GLU A 223 3.65 -8.19 -19.67
C GLU A 223 2.48 -9.18 -19.64
N VAL A 224 1.32 -8.74 -19.16
CA VAL A 224 0.11 -9.56 -19.16
C VAL A 224 -0.72 -9.23 -20.40
N ALA A 225 -0.51 -10.01 -21.46
CA ALA A 225 -1.25 -9.85 -22.71
C ALA A 225 -2.78 -9.90 -22.48
N GLY A 226 -3.50 -9.00 -23.15
CA GLY A 226 -4.97 -8.93 -23.10
C GLY A 226 -5.55 -8.17 -21.91
N LEU A 227 -4.76 -7.89 -20.86
CA LEU A 227 -5.25 -7.15 -19.70
C LEU A 227 -5.47 -5.67 -20.01
N THR A 228 -4.67 -5.07 -20.91
CA THR A 228 -4.94 -3.73 -21.48
C THR A 228 -6.32 -3.66 -22.12
N ALA A 229 -6.69 -4.66 -22.93
CA ALA A 229 -8.00 -4.70 -23.59
C ALA A 229 -9.14 -4.88 -22.58
N ALA A 230 -8.92 -5.67 -21.52
CA ALA A 230 -9.88 -5.79 -20.42
C ALA A 230 -10.06 -4.46 -19.67
N PHE A 231 -8.96 -3.75 -19.38
CA PHE A 231 -8.99 -2.43 -18.74
C PHE A 231 -9.61 -1.34 -19.62
N SER A 232 -9.50 -1.44 -20.95
CA SER A 232 -10.20 -0.55 -21.88
C SER A 232 -11.73 -0.66 -21.82
N VAL A 233 -12.30 -1.76 -21.34
CA VAL A 233 -13.75 -1.83 -21.06
C VAL A 233 -14.09 -1.00 -19.82
N PHE A 234 -13.20 -0.94 -18.84
CA PHE A 234 -13.39 -0.09 -17.66
C PHE A 234 -13.19 1.39 -17.97
N LYS A 235 -12.35 1.75 -18.97
CA LYS A 235 -12.22 3.13 -19.48
C LYS A 235 -13.57 3.78 -19.76
N SER A 236 -14.52 3.08 -20.38
CA SER A 236 -15.84 3.64 -20.69
C SER A 236 -16.73 3.84 -19.46
N PHE A 237 -16.48 3.14 -18.35
CA PHE A 237 -17.25 3.31 -17.11
C PHE A 237 -16.70 4.43 -16.21
N PHE A 238 -15.41 4.76 -16.33
CA PHE A 238 -14.74 5.76 -15.48
C PHE A 238 -14.48 7.10 -16.17
N MET A 239 -14.73 7.21 -17.49
CA MET A 239 -14.62 8.46 -18.25
C MET A 239 -15.98 9.01 -18.72
N GLU A 240 -17.10 8.46 -18.25
CA GLU A 240 -18.41 9.11 -18.33
C GLU A 240 -18.61 10.03 -17.11
N GLU A 241 -17.93 11.18 -17.12
CA GLU A 241 -18.34 12.39 -16.40
C GLU A 241 -17.83 13.65 -17.11
#